data_AF-A0A8D1TMT0-F1
#
_entry.id   AF-A0A8D1TMT0-F1
#
_cell.length_a   1.000
_cell.length_b   1.000
_cell.length_c   1.000
_cell.angle_alpha   90.00
_cell.angle_beta   90.00
_cell.angle_gamma   90.00
#
_symmetry.space_group_name_H-M   'P 1'
#
loop_
_entity.id
_entity.type
_entity.pdbx_description
1 polymer ?
#
loop_
_entity_poly.entity_id
_entity_poly.type
_entity_poly.pdbx_seq_one_letter_code
_entity_poly.pdbx_strand_id
1 'polypeptide(L)'
;MLQEVQDFCRDHHWMAGIYEFLRAWGPQKLESMRGCPIKNYVMLVSRLSDWQTRVASVPTEVITKGRLLLLSCHEVRGEMESQLASIRKDILEQVQSECRRGSQQLIAELTDFLKAFQSISSDIHAIAWCSQKLNEANQRYAELEERMGYTRSLSELVRDHFGLFNAENEALDVSLLDAWESFQFEKSQATEFLLSKGHAIVPKLQQLMVAALAELEGLVEKALSGPFMDPEQEQRSTERQLISLERQFQSTASYLGELHHAYATFTGTGAPLRPGWALG
;
A
#
# COMPACT_ATOMS: atom_id res chain seq x y z
N MET A 1 65.06 4.13 2.10
CA MET A 1 64.40 2.91 2.62
C MET A 1 63.25 3.22 3.57
N LEU A 2 63.46 3.54 4.85
CA LEU A 2 62.35 3.85 5.77
C LEU A 2 61.50 5.05 5.28
N GLN A 3 62.17 6.08 4.73
CA GLN A 3 61.51 7.23 4.13
C GLN A 3 60.59 6.84 2.96
N GLU A 4 61.00 5.91 2.08
CA GLU A 4 60.20 5.46 0.93
C GLU A 4 58.93 4.72 1.38
N VAL A 5 59.02 3.92 2.45
CA VAL A 5 57.86 3.26 3.05
C VAL A 5 56.94 4.28 3.71
N GLN A 6 57.50 5.26 4.43
CA GLN A 6 56.73 6.32 5.08
C GLN A 6 56.01 7.23 4.07
N ASP A 7 56.65 7.56 2.95
CA ASP A 7 56.06 8.34 1.88
C ASP A 7 54.91 7.55 1.23
N PHE A 8 55.10 6.26 0.94
CA PHE A 8 54.03 5.39 0.45
C PHE A 8 52.84 5.31 1.41
N CYS A 9 53.08 5.10 2.70
CA CYS A 9 52.02 5.04 3.72
C CYS A 9 51.29 6.39 3.86
N ARG A 10 51.99 7.52 3.67
CA ARG A 10 51.39 8.86 3.69
C ARG A 10 50.47 9.07 2.50
N ASP A 11 50.90 8.66 1.31
CA ASP A 11 50.11 8.76 0.07
C ASP A 11 48.86 7.86 0.11
N HIS A 12 48.91 6.77 0.88
CA HIS A 12 47.82 5.80 1.05
C HIS A 12 47.06 5.91 2.37
N HIS A 13 47.28 6.97 3.16
CA HIS A 13 46.64 7.13 4.48
C HIS A 13 45.09 7.12 4.42
N TRP A 14 44.50 7.54 3.29
CA TRP A 14 43.07 7.49 3.04
C TRP A 14 42.46 6.07 3.17
N MET A 15 43.25 5.01 3.01
CA MET A 15 42.79 3.63 3.19
C MET A 15 42.32 3.36 4.62
N ALA A 16 42.92 4.02 5.62
CA ALA A 16 42.52 3.88 7.02
C ALA A 16 41.06 4.31 7.22
N GLY A 17 40.65 5.45 6.67
CA GLY A 17 39.27 5.93 6.78
C GLY A 17 38.24 5.04 6.06
N ILE A 18 38.63 4.42 4.94
CA ILE A 18 37.78 3.42 4.27
C ILE A 18 37.69 2.17 5.14
N TYR A 19 38.81 1.68 5.66
CA TYR A 19 38.85 0.49 6.51
C TYR A 19 38.02 0.66 7.79
N GLU A 20 38.09 1.83 8.44
CA GLU A 20 37.24 2.18 9.58
C GLU A 20 35.75 2.14 9.22
N PHE A 21 35.37 2.67 8.06
CA PHE A 21 33.99 2.58 7.58
C PHE A 21 33.57 1.12 7.37
N LEU A 22 34.41 0.31 6.71
CA LEU A 22 34.14 -1.10 6.47
C LEU A 22 33.96 -1.89 7.78
N ARG A 23 34.78 -1.59 8.78
CA ARG A 23 34.70 -2.20 10.11
C ARG A 23 33.46 -1.77 10.90
N ALA A 24 32.97 -0.57 10.68
CA ALA A 24 31.73 -0.08 11.27
C ALA A 24 30.47 -0.54 10.51
N TRP A 25 30.62 -1.11 9.31
CA TRP A 25 29.49 -1.60 8.54
C TRP A 25 28.95 -2.91 9.12
N GLY A 26 27.63 -3.02 9.20
CA GLY A 26 26.96 -4.21 9.67
C GLY A 26 25.44 -4.14 9.48
N PRO A 27 24.71 -5.21 9.86
CA PRO A 27 23.27 -5.33 9.62
C PRO A 27 22.47 -4.15 10.19
N GLN A 28 22.85 -3.63 11.35
CA GLN A 28 22.19 -2.48 11.97
C GLN A 28 22.27 -1.21 11.11
N LYS A 29 23.40 -1.00 10.42
CA LYS A 29 23.58 0.14 9.53
C LYS A 29 22.70 0.00 8.29
N LEU A 30 22.65 -1.22 7.73
CA LEU A 30 21.82 -1.55 6.58
C LEU A 30 20.32 -1.35 6.90
N GLU A 31 19.86 -1.84 8.06
CA GLU A 31 18.48 -1.65 8.54
C GLU A 31 18.15 -0.17 8.76
N SER A 32 19.09 0.62 9.30
CA SER A 32 18.88 2.07 9.51
C SER A 32 18.66 2.86 8.22
N MET A 33 18.99 2.26 7.06
CA MET A 33 18.75 2.91 5.77
C MET A 33 17.33 2.69 5.24
N ARG A 34 16.58 1.72 5.75
CA ARG A 34 15.23 1.43 5.25
C ARG A 34 14.33 2.66 5.36
N GLY A 35 13.60 2.96 4.29
CA GLY A 35 12.75 4.15 4.20
C GLY A 35 13.51 5.50 4.14
N CYS A 36 14.85 5.50 4.04
CA CYS A 36 15.60 6.74 3.84
C CYS A 36 15.34 7.34 2.45
N PRO A 37 15.50 8.67 2.30
CA PRO A 37 15.46 9.30 0.99
C PRO A 37 16.41 8.65 -0.01
N ILE A 38 15.96 8.47 -1.25
CA ILE A 38 16.69 7.81 -2.34
C ILE A 38 18.08 8.41 -2.58
N LYS A 39 18.19 9.75 -2.45
CA LYS A 39 19.48 10.47 -2.54
C LYS A 39 20.57 9.91 -1.60
N ASN A 40 20.18 9.37 -0.44
CA ASN A 40 21.12 8.82 0.53
C ASN A 40 21.70 7.49 0.01
N TYR A 41 20.86 6.66 -0.59
CA TYR A 41 21.29 5.42 -1.25
C TYR A 41 22.22 5.72 -2.42
N VAL A 42 21.83 6.64 -3.32
CA VAL A 42 22.64 7.07 -4.47
C VAL A 42 24.02 7.54 -4.01
N MET A 43 24.07 8.44 -3.02
CA MET A 43 25.34 8.97 -2.50
C MET A 43 26.24 7.87 -1.95
N LEU A 44 25.68 6.92 -1.19
CA LEU A 44 26.44 5.81 -0.63
C LEU A 44 26.95 4.86 -1.71
N VAL A 45 26.08 4.45 -2.63
CA VAL A 45 26.43 3.50 -3.69
C VAL A 45 27.49 4.09 -4.63
N SER A 46 27.39 5.36 -4.99
CA SER A 46 28.44 6.05 -5.76
C SER A 46 29.77 6.12 -4.99
N ARG A 47 29.74 6.46 -3.70
CA ARG A 47 30.94 6.49 -2.86
C ARG A 47 31.62 5.13 -2.76
N LEU A 48 30.85 4.06 -2.64
CA LEU A 48 31.37 2.68 -2.62
C LEU A 48 32.03 2.32 -3.95
N SER A 49 31.43 2.70 -5.09
CA SER A 49 32.03 2.50 -6.41
C SER A 49 33.36 3.25 -6.56
N ASP A 50 33.41 4.53 -6.15
CA ASP A 50 34.63 5.33 -6.18
C ASP A 50 35.74 4.71 -5.32
N TRP A 51 35.39 4.24 -4.13
CA TRP A 51 36.32 3.55 -3.24
C TRP A 51 36.80 2.23 -3.82
N GLN A 52 35.94 1.48 -4.49
CA GLN A 52 36.34 0.23 -5.13
C GLN A 52 37.34 0.47 -6.26
N THR A 53 37.12 1.48 -7.11
CA THR A 53 38.10 1.89 -8.14
C THR A 53 39.41 2.37 -7.52
N ARG A 54 39.33 3.15 -6.43
CA ARG A 54 40.51 3.68 -5.75
C ARG A 54 41.35 2.58 -5.07
N VAL A 55 40.73 1.63 -4.40
CA VAL A 55 41.41 0.48 -3.78
C VAL A 55 42.02 -0.41 -4.87
N ALA A 56 41.32 -0.63 -5.99
CA ALA A 56 41.85 -1.40 -7.12
C ALA A 56 43.09 -0.77 -7.78
N SER A 57 43.25 0.56 -7.66
CA SER A 57 44.43 1.27 -8.17
C SER A 57 45.68 1.11 -7.28
N VAL A 58 45.55 0.57 -6.06
CA VAL A 58 46.68 0.37 -5.15
C VAL A 58 47.61 -0.70 -5.71
N PRO A 59 48.94 -0.44 -5.79
CA PRO A 59 49.91 -1.43 -6.24
C PRO A 59 49.86 -2.69 -5.36
N THR A 60 49.85 -3.86 -5.99
CA THR A 60 49.85 -5.14 -5.27
C THR A 60 51.14 -5.34 -4.48
N GLU A 61 52.26 -4.87 -5.05
CA GLU A 61 53.59 -4.98 -4.49
C GLU A 61 54.38 -3.69 -4.74
N VAL A 62 55.16 -3.25 -3.76
CA VAL A 62 56.06 -2.10 -3.88
C VAL A 62 57.46 -2.52 -3.47
N ILE A 63 58.40 -2.42 -4.40
CA ILE A 63 59.82 -2.70 -4.17
C ILE A 63 60.55 -1.37 -3.97
N THR A 64 61.26 -1.24 -2.84
CA THR A 64 62.11 -0.06 -2.56
C THR A 64 63.21 0.10 -3.60
N LYS A 65 63.71 1.33 -3.84
CA LYS A 65 64.68 1.64 -4.91
C LYS A 65 65.97 0.81 -4.84
N GLY A 66 66.35 0.37 -3.64
CA GLY A 66 67.51 -0.53 -3.42
C GLY A 66 67.21 -2.03 -3.53
N ARG A 67 65.96 -2.42 -3.80
CA ARG A 67 65.48 -3.82 -3.81
C ARG A 67 65.69 -4.60 -2.50
N LEU A 68 65.77 -3.88 -1.38
CA LEU A 68 66.06 -4.45 -0.07
C LEU A 68 64.79 -4.85 0.70
N LEU A 69 63.65 -4.22 0.36
CA LEU A 69 62.35 -4.49 0.97
C LEU A 69 61.26 -4.53 -0.11
N LEU A 70 60.34 -5.50 0.06
CA LEU A 70 59.11 -5.70 -0.68
C LEU A 70 57.94 -5.46 0.27
N LEU A 71 57.06 -4.52 -0.06
CA LEU A 71 55.79 -4.31 0.63
C LEU A 71 54.69 -4.99 -0.19
N SER A 72 54.02 -5.97 0.39
CA SER A 72 52.83 -6.58 -0.21
C SER A 72 51.57 -5.89 0.32
N CYS A 73 50.76 -5.35 -0.59
CA CYS A 73 49.43 -4.81 -0.28
C CYS A 73 48.32 -5.80 -0.64
N HIS A 74 48.67 -6.99 -1.15
CA HIS A 74 47.72 -7.96 -1.70
C HIS A 74 46.59 -8.32 -0.71
N GLU A 75 46.94 -8.67 0.53
CA GLU A 75 45.95 -9.10 1.53
C GLU A 75 45.00 -7.97 1.94
N VAL A 76 45.56 -6.81 2.28
CA VAL A 76 44.77 -5.64 2.71
C VAL A 76 43.86 -5.16 1.58
N ARG A 77 44.41 -5.09 0.36
CA ARG A 77 43.66 -4.72 -0.84
C ARG A 77 42.53 -5.73 -1.09
N GLY A 78 42.81 -7.02 -1.07
CA GLY A 78 41.82 -8.08 -1.30
C GLY A 78 40.72 -8.09 -0.24
N GLU A 79 41.07 -7.89 1.04
CA GLU A 79 40.08 -7.77 2.13
C GLU A 79 39.14 -6.57 1.87
N MET A 80 39.69 -5.40 1.56
CA MET A 80 38.90 -4.19 1.33
C MET A 80 38.03 -4.30 0.08
N GLU A 81 38.56 -4.84 -1.03
CA GLU A 81 37.79 -5.07 -2.26
C GLU A 81 36.62 -6.03 -2.02
N SER A 82 36.86 -7.13 -1.29
CA SER A 82 35.83 -8.11 -0.93
C SER A 82 34.74 -7.50 -0.04
N GLN A 83 35.13 -6.74 0.99
CA GLN A 83 34.18 -6.07 1.87
C GLN A 83 33.36 -5.01 1.14
N LEU A 84 33.97 -4.17 0.30
CA LEU A 84 33.25 -3.19 -0.52
C LEU A 84 32.24 -3.86 -1.45
N ALA A 85 32.63 -4.96 -2.10
CA ALA A 85 31.73 -5.74 -2.95
C ALA A 85 30.58 -6.36 -2.13
N SER A 86 30.86 -6.89 -0.95
CA SER A 86 29.84 -7.45 -0.05
C SER A 86 28.84 -6.39 0.38
N ILE A 87 29.29 -5.22 0.83
CA ILE A 87 28.40 -4.12 1.23
C ILE A 87 27.48 -3.72 0.09
N ARG A 88 28.04 -3.56 -1.11
CA ARG A 88 27.28 -3.19 -2.30
C ARG A 88 26.23 -4.25 -2.63
N LYS A 89 26.57 -5.54 -2.47
CA LYS A 89 25.63 -6.65 -2.62
C LYS A 89 24.52 -6.61 -1.56
N ASP A 90 24.86 -6.39 -0.29
CA ASP A 90 23.88 -6.31 0.79
C ASP A 90 22.86 -5.19 0.56
N ILE A 91 23.33 -4.02 0.11
CA ILE A 91 22.47 -2.88 -0.25
C ILE A 91 21.53 -3.26 -1.41
N LEU A 92 22.07 -3.89 -2.45
CA LEU A 92 21.27 -4.33 -3.60
C LEU A 92 20.16 -5.31 -3.17
N GLU A 93 20.50 -6.31 -2.38
CA GLU A 93 19.54 -7.32 -1.90
C GLU A 93 18.44 -6.68 -1.04
N GLN A 94 18.79 -5.76 -0.15
CA GLN A 94 17.80 -5.02 0.64
C GLN A 94 16.89 -4.19 -0.27
N VAL A 95 17.44 -3.35 -1.15
CA VAL A 95 16.65 -2.47 -2.01
C VAL A 95 15.72 -3.29 -2.90
N GLN A 96 16.20 -4.39 -3.49
CA GLN A 96 15.36 -5.30 -4.28
C GLN A 96 14.23 -5.94 -3.45
N SER A 97 14.52 -6.31 -2.20
CA SER A 97 13.49 -6.83 -1.30
C SER A 97 12.43 -5.78 -0.96
N GLU A 98 12.84 -4.51 -0.77
CA GLU A 98 11.92 -3.40 -0.52
C GLU A 98 11.06 -3.09 -1.76
N CYS A 99 11.67 -3.04 -2.96
CA CYS A 99 10.94 -2.89 -4.22
C CYS A 99 9.88 -3.98 -4.36
N ARG A 100 10.27 -5.25 -4.24
CA ARG A 100 9.34 -6.38 -4.41
C ARG A 100 8.18 -6.30 -3.43
N ARG A 101 8.49 -6.10 -2.14
CA ARG A 101 7.48 -5.98 -1.09
C ARG A 101 6.54 -4.80 -1.34
N GLY A 102 7.10 -3.63 -1.66
CA GLY A 102 6.35 -2.40 -1.93
C GLY A 102 5.41 -2.56 -3.12
N SER A 103 5.93 -3.07 -4.24
CA SER A 103 5.14 -3.33 -5.45
C SER A 103 4.03 -4.33 -5.21
N GLN A 104 4.32 -5.48 -4.60
CA GLN A 104 3.30 -6.50 -4.31
C GLN A 104 2.20 -5.98 -3.39
N GLN A 105 2.57 -5.22 -2.36
CA GLN A 105 1.61 -4.64 -1.43
C GLN A 105 0.73 -3.60 -2.13
N LEU A 106 1.32 -2.69 -2.92
CA LEU A 106 0.58 -1.68 -3.68
C LEU A 106 -0.35 -2.35 -4.71
N ILE A 107 0.14 -3.30 -5.49
CA ILE A 107 -0.69 -4.05 -6.46
C ILE A 107 -1.90 -4.69 -5.76
N ALA A 108 -1.69 -5.33 -4.60
CA ALA A 108 -2.77 -5.95 -3.85
C ALA A 108 -3.81 -4.92 -3.35
N GLU A 109 -3.36 -3.81 -2.77
CA GLU A 109 -4.22 -2.72 -2.30
C GLU A 109 -5.02 -2.08 -3.45
N LEU A 110 -4.35 -1.79 -4.58
CA LEU A 110 -4.98 -1.21 -5.77
C LEU A 110 -5.99 -2.17 -6.39
N THR A 111 -5.67 -3.47 -6.44
CA THR A 111 -6.58 -4.50 -6.96
C THR A 111 -7.84 -4.65 -6.09
N ASP A 112 -7.74 -4.45 -4.77
CA ASP A 112 -8.91 -4.44 -3.90
C ASP A 112 -9.88 -3.29 -4.23
N PHE A 113 -9.35 -2.08 -4.48
CA PHE A 113 -10.16 -0.96 -4.94
C PHE A 113 -10.79 -1.22 -6.32
N LEU A 114 -10.03 -1.78 -7.25
CA LEU A 114 -10.51 -2.08 -8.61
C LEU A 114 -11.72 -3.01 -8.61
N LYS A 115 -11.74 -4.04 -7.74
CA LYS A 115 -12.90 -4.94 -7.60
C LYS A 115 -14.18 -4.18 -7.25
N ALA A 116 -14.09 -3.18 -6.39
CA ALA A 116 -15.22 -2.37 -5.99
C ALA A 116 -15.70 -1.44 -7.12
N PHE A 117 -14.77 -0.81 -7.84
CA PHE A 117 -15.09 0.09 -8.95
C PHE A 117 -15.74 -0.65 -10.12
N GLN A 118 -15.28 -1.87 -10.41
CA GLN A 118 -15.82 -2.69 -11.50
C GLN A 118 -17.20 -3.30 -11.19
N SER A 119 -17.59 -3.41 -9.92
CA SER A 119 -18.90 -3.96 -9.50
C SER A 119 -20.06 -2.95 -9.49
N ILE A 120 -19.78 -1.67 -9.73
CA ILE A 120 -20.67 -0.54 -9.42
C ILE A 120 -22.08 -0.62 -10.03
N SER A 121 -22.28 -1.36 -11.12
CA SER A 121 -23.55 -1.43 -11.83
C SER A 121 -24.44 -2.63 -11.48
N SER A 122 -24.09 -3.47 -10.51
CA SER A 122 -24.83 -4.73 -10.26
C SER A 122 -26.08 -4.57 -9.38
N ASP A 123 -26.01 -3.82 -8.28
CA ASP A 123 -27.11 -3.64 -7.32
C ASP A 123 -26.81 -2.50 -6.32
N ILE A 124 -27.75 -2.23 -5.41
CA ILE A 124 -27.64 -1.16 -4.40
C ILE A 124 -26.48 -1.40 -3.43
N HIS A 125 -26.20 -2.65 -3.06
CA HIS A 125 -25.09 -2.98 -2.16
C HIS A 125 -23.74 -2.76 -2.85
N ALA A 126 -23.63 -3.10 -4.13
CA ALA A 126 -22.43 -2.83 -4.92
C ALA A 126 -22.19 -1.32 -5.11
N ILE A 127 -23.25 -0.52 -5.30
CA ILE A 127 -23.13 0.95 -5.33
C ILE A 127 -22.66 1.50 -3.98
N ALA A 128 -23.23 1.03 -2.87
CA ALA A 128 -22.85 1.45 -1.52
C ALA A 128 -21.40 1.08 -1.21
N TRP A 129 -21.01 -0.16 -1.51
CA TRP A 129 -19.64 -0.65 -1.34
C TRP A 129 -18.65 0.13 -2.20
N CYS A 130 -18.98 0.38 -3.47
CA CYS A 130 -18.19 1.21 -4.35
C CYS A 130 -18.00 2.64 -3.81
N SER A 131 -19.08 3.25 -3.31
CA SER A 131 -19.03 4.59 -2.69
C SER A 131 -18.13 4.62 -1.46
N GLN A 132 -18.21 3.60 -0.62
CA GLN A 132 -17.33 3.44 0.54
C GLN A 132 -15.86 3.33 0.13
N LYS A 133 -15.56 2.44 -0.82
CA LYS A 133 -14.20 2.21 -1.33
C LYS A 133 -13.64 3.42 -2.05
N LEU A 134 -14.48 4.18 -2.75
CA LEU A 134 -14.09 5.43 -3.39
C LEU A 134 -13.71 6.49 -2.34
N ASN A 135 -14.47 6.61 -1.26
CA ASN A 135 -14.15 7.50 -0.16
C ASN A 135 -12.82 7.12 0.52
N GLU A 136 -12.60 5.82 0.78
CA GLU A 136 -11.33 5.31 1.30
C GLU A 136 -10.16 5.64 0.34
N ALA A 137 -10.34 5.36 -0.96
CA ALA A 137 -9.35 5.66 -2.00
C ALA A 137 -9.04 7.15 -2.13
N ASN A 138 -10.02 8.03 -1.88
CA ASN A 138 -9.82 9.47 -1.85
C ASN A 138 -9.01 9.92 -0.64
N GLN A 139 -9.29 9.36 0.55
CA GLN A 139 -8.56 9.68 1.78
C GLN A 139 -7.11 9.22 1.71
N ARG A 140 -6.85 8.04 1.12
CA ARG A 140 -5.52 7.43 1.06
C ARG A 140 -4.71 7.80 -0.17
N TYR A 141 -5.25 8.60 -1.10
CA TYR A 141 -4.62 8.84 -2.41
C TYR A 141 -3.19 9.39 -2.30
N ALA A 142 -2.98 10.40 -1.46
CA ALA A 142 -1.66 11.02 -1.29
C ALA A 142 -0.62 10.03 -0.72
N GLU A 143 -1.03 9.20 0.25
CA GLU A 143 -0.17 8.14 0.80
C GLU A 143 0.20 7.10 -0.27
N LEU A 144 -0.77 6.67 -1.07
CA LEU A 144 -0.56 5.69 -2.14
C LEU A 144 0.36 6.25 -3.23
N GLU A 145 0.17 7.52 -3.62
CA GLU A 145 1.02 8.21 -4.60
C GLU A 145 2.46 8.36 -4.11
N GLU A 146 2.66 8.72 -2.83
CA GLU A 146 4.00 8.80 -2.23
C GLU A 146 4.69 7.42 -2.20
N ARG A 147 3.97 6.38 -1.75
CA ARG A 147 4.48 4.99 -1.72
C ARG A 147 4.82 4.48 -3.13
N MET A 148 4.00 4.81 -4.11
CA MET A 148 4.23 4.49 -5.52
C MET A 148 5.50 5.16 -6.02
N GLY A 149 5.62 6.48 -5.82
CA GLY A 149 6.81 7.25 -6.19
C GLY A 149 8.08 6.71 -5.54
N TYR A 150 8.06 6.45 -4.24
CA TYR A 150 9.21 5.89 -3.52
C TYR A 150 9.61 4.51 -4.04
N THR A 151 8.65 3.60 -4.23
CA THR A 151 8.91 2.25 -4.77
C THR A 151 9.55 2.31 -6.15
N ARG A 152 9.03 3.20 -7.03
CA ARG A 152 9.59 3.42 -8.35
C ARG A 152 11.01 3.97 -8.32
N SER A 153 11.29 4.96 -7.47
CA SER A 153 12.63 5.51 -7.35
C SER A 153 13.65 4.49 -6.81
N LEU A 154 13.22 3.52 -5.98
CA LEU A 154 14.06 2.38 -5.62
C LEU A 154 14.33 1.46 -6.81
N SER A 155 13.33 1.17 -7.65
CA SER A 155 13.51 0.37 -8.88
C SER A 155 14.51 1.05 -9.85
N GLU A 156 14.41 2.37 -10.00
CA GLU A 156 15.33 3.18 -10.81
C GLU A 156 16.75 3.17 -10.24
N LEU A 157 16.91 3.30 -8.92
CA LEU A 157 18.20 3.15 -8.24
C LEU A 157 18.88 1.80 -8.57
N VAL A 158 18.12 0.70 -8.54
CA VAL A 158 18.64 -0.64 -8.89
C VAL A 158 19.09 -0.67 -10.35
N ARG A 159 18.28 -0.10 -11.25
CA ARG A 159 18.54 -0.06 -12.69
C ARG A 159 19.81 0.73 -13.01
N ASP A 160 19.90 1.95 -12.49
CA ASP A 160 20.95 2.90 -12.85
C ASP A 160 22.30 2.57 -12.19
N HIS A 161 22.27 2.15 -10.93
CA HIS A 161 23.50 1.99 -10.16
C HIS A 161 24.01 0.56 -10.08
N PHE A 162 23.17 -0.45 -10.30
CA PHE A 162 23.57 -1.85 -10.20
C PHE A 162 23.49 -2.61 -11.52
N GLY A 163 22.70 -2.14 -12.50
CA GLY A 163 22.56 -2.80 -13.81
C GLY A 163 21.98 -4.21 -13.75
N LEU A 164 21.42 -4.61 -12.59
CA LEU A 164 20.93 -5.96 -12.28
C LEU A 164 19.40 -5.93 -12.10
N PHE A 165 18.70 -5.55 -13.16
CA PHE A 165 17.26 -5.70 -13.23
C PHE A 165 16.95 -7.00 -13.97
N ASN A 166 16.51 -8.02 -13.23
CA ASN A 166 16.10 -9.29 -13.81
C ASN A 166 14.69 -9.16 -14.41
N ALA A 167 14.33 -10.09 -15.30
CA ALA A 167 13.02 -10.08 -15.98
C ALA A 167 11.84 -10.12 -15.00
N GLU A 168 12.01 -10.75 -13.83
CA GLU A 168 10.98 -10.81 -12.78
C GLU A 168 10.71 -9.43 -12.15
N ASN A 169 11.77 -8.68 -11.83
CA ASN A 169 11.65 -7.33 -11.29
C ASN A 169 11.05 -6.37 -12.33
N GLU A 170 11.37 -6.56 -13.62
CA GLU A 170 10.77 -5.80 -14.73
C GLU A 170 9.28 -6.08 -14.90
N ALA A 171 8.90 -7.35 -14.93
CA ALA A 171 7.49 -7.72 -14.99
C ALA A 171 6.70 -7.17 -13.79
N LEU A 172 7.28 -7.16 -12.59
CA LEU A 172 6.65 -6.60 -11.41
C LEU A 172 6.54 -5.07 -11.44
N ASP A 173 7.56 -4.37 -11.95
CA ASP A 173 7.56 -2.91 -12.14
C ASP A 173 6.46 -2.50 -13.14
N VAL A 174 6.36 -3.21 -14.27
CA VAL A 174 5.28 -3.04 -15.26
C VAL A 174 3.92 -3.31 -14.64
N SER A 175 3.76 -4.43 -13.93
CA SER A 175 2.48 -4.78 -13.29
C SER A 175 2.04 -3.74 -12.26
N LEU A 176 2.99 -3.11 -11.55
CA LEU A 176 2.69 -2.03 -10.61
C LEU A 176 2.18 -0.78 -11.34
N LEU A 177 2.81 -0.41 -12.46
CA LEU A 177 2.36 0.71 -13.30
C LEU A 177 0.96 0.48 -13.85
N ASP A 178 0.73 -0.70 -14.43
CA ASP A 178 -0.56 -1.06 -14.99
C ASP A 178 -1.67 -1.03 -13.92
N ALA A 179 -1.39 -1.53 -12.72
CA ALA A 179 -2.31 -1.49 -11.59
C ALA A 179 -2.61 -0.06 -11.13
N TRP A 180 -1.59 0.81 -11.09
CA TRP A 180 -1.74 2.21 -10.71
C TRP A 180 -2.55 3.01 -11.73
N GLU A 181 -2.25 2.86 -13.02
CA GLU A 181 -2.97 3.52 -14.11
C GLU A 181 -4.44 3.06 -14.14
N SER A 182 -4.67 1.75 -14.03
CA SER A 182 -6.02 1.18 -13.94
C SER A 182 -6.78 1.74 -12.74
N PHE A 183 -6.13 1.83 -11.58
CA PHE A 183 -6.74 2.40 -10.37
C PHE A 183 -7.14 3.86 -10.57
N GLN A 184 -6.25 4.70 -11.12
CA GLN A 184 -6.55 6.11 -11.36
C GLN A 184 -7.70 6.28 -12.36
N PHE A 185 -7.72 5.48 -13.43
CA PHE A 185 -8.77 5.47 -14.42
C PHE A 185 -10.12 5.05 -13.83
N GLU A 186 -10.19 3.87 -13.21
CA GLU A 186 -11.43 3.32 -12.64
C GLU A 186 -11.96 4.17 -11.49
N LYS A 187 -11.08 4.74 -10.66
CA LYS A 187 -11.47 5.71 -9.63
C LYS A 187 -12.20 6.92 -10.24
N SER A 188 -11.68 7.44 -11.35
CA SER A 188 -12.28 8.58 -12.06
C SER A 188 -13.64 8.21 -12.65
N GLN A 189 -13.73 7.04 -13.29
CA GLN A 189 -14.98 6.49 -13.83
C GLN A 189 -16.03 6.25 -12.73
N ALA A 190 -15.65 5.66 -11.60
CA ALA A 190 -16.53 5.44 -10.47
C ALA A 190 -17.03 6.77 -9.89
N THR A 191 -16.15 7.78 -9.79
CA THR A 191 -16.53 9.12 -9.35
C THR A 191 -17.57 9.74 -10.29
N GLU A 192 -17.33 9.71 -11.60
CA GLU A 192 -18.25 10.24 -12.59
C GLU A 192 -19.59 9.49 -12.60
N PHE A 193 -19.55 8.16 -12.49
CA PHE A 193 -20.76 7.33 -12.43
C PHE A 193 -21.61 7.67 -11.20
N LEU A 194 -21.02 7.75 -10.00
CA LEU A 194 -21.77 8.06 -8.78
C LEU A 194 -22.34 9.48 -8.83
N LEU A 195 -21.57 10.45 -9.34
CA LEU A 195 -22.06 11.83 -9.51
C LEU A 195 -23.22 11.91 -10.52
N SER A 196 -23.09 11.25 -11.67
CA SER A 196 -24.12 11.27 -12.72
C SER A 196 -25.38 10.51 -12.31
N LYS A 197 -25.27 9.42 -11.55
CA LYS A 197 -26.42 8.60 -11.12
C LYS A 197 -27.01 9.02 -9.79
N GLY A 198 -26.39 9.95 -9.06
CA GLY A 198 -26.88 10.42 -7.76
C GLY A 198 -28.32 10.93 -7.78
N HIS A 199 -28.71 11.62 -8.86
CA HIS A 199 -30.08 12.13 -9.03
C HIS A 199 -31.14 11.01 -9.14
N ALA A 200 -30.75 9.77 -9.45
CA ALA A 200 -31.64 8.62 -9.59
C ALA A 200 -31.52 7.64 -8.41
N ILE A 201 -30.30 7.42 -7.93
CA ILE A 201 -30.01 6.50 -6.82
C ILE A 201 -30.57 7.04 -5.51
N VAL A 202 -30.36 8.33 -5.21
CA VAL A 202 -30.77 8.93 -3.94
C VAL A 202 -32.29 8.88 -3.75
N PRO A 203 -33.13 9.30 -4.74
CA PRO A 203 -34.58 9.17 -4.61
C PRO A 203 -35.03 7.71 -4.52
N LYS A 204 -34.35 6.78 -5.22
CA LYS A 204 -34.71 5.36 -5.17
C LYS A 204 -34.45 4.76 -3.79
N LEU A 205 -33.32 5.09 -3.17
CA LEU A 205 -33.00 4.69 -1.79
C LEU A 205 -34.04 5.23 -0.81
N GLN A 206 -34.40 6.51 -0.92
CA GLN A 206 -35.45 7.11 -0.09
C GLN A 206 -36.79 6.42 -0.27
N GLN A 207 -37.19 6.10 -1.50
CA GLN A 207 -38.43 5.38 -1.78
C GLN A 207 -38.43 3.99 -1.13
N LEU A 208 -37.33 3.24 -1.23
CA LEU A 208 -37.20 1.92 -0.62
C LEU A 208 -37.23 2.00 0.91
N MET A 209 -36.60 3.00 1.50
CA MET A 209 -36.64 3.23 2.95
C MET A 209 -38.06 3.57 3.44
N VAL A 210 -38.79 4.42 2.72
CA VAL A 210 -40.20 4.74 3.03
C VAL A 210 -41.08 3.49 2.92
N ALA A 211 -40.87 2.66 1.89
CA ALA A 211 -41.62 1.41 1.74
C ALA A 211 -41.33 0.42 2.88
N ALA A 212 -40.05 0.26 3.27
CA ALA A 212 -39.67 -0.60 4.39
C ALA A 212 -40.22 -0.10 5.74
N LEU A 213 -40.22 1.23 5.96
CA LEU A 213 -40.85 1.83 7.14
C LEU A 213 -42.36 1.57 7.19
N ALA A 214 -43.06 1.78 6.07
CA ALA A 214 -44.50 1.50 5.97
C ALA A 214 -44.82 0.01 6.20
N GLU A 215 -43.95 -0.90 5.74
CA GLU A 215 -44.09 -2.33 6.01
C GLU A 215 -43.91 -2.64 7.51
N LEU A 216 -42.91 -2.06 8.17
CA LEU A 216 -42.71 -2.21 9.61
C LEU A 216 -43.90 -1.68 10.41
N GLU A 217 -44.44 -0.51 10.05
CA GLU A 217 -45.65 0.06 10.66
C GLU A 217 -46.86 -0.86 10.46
N GLY A 218 -47.06 -1.38 9.24
CA GLY A 218 -48.14 -2.32 8.94
C GLY A 218 -48.02 -3.67 9.69
N LEU A 219 -46.79 -4.16 9.91
CA LEU A 219 -46.55 -5.35 10.73
C LEU A 219 -46.91 -5.11 12.20
N VAL A 220 -46.58 -3.92 12.73
CA VAL A 220 -46.96 -3.52 14.10
C VAL A 220 -48.48 -3.36 14.22
N GLU A 221 -49.13 -2.67 13.28
CA GLU A 221 -50.59 -2.51 13.26
C GLU A 221 -51.30 -3.87 13.21
N LYS A 222 -50.79 -4.80 12.39
CA LYS A 222 -51.31 -6.16 12.30
C LYS A 222 -51.14 -6.93 13.61
N ALA A 223 -50.01 -6.78 14.30
CA ALA A 223 -49.78 -7.41 15.60
C ALA A 223 -50.66 -6.82 16.71
N LEU A 224 -51.08 -5.55 16.58
CA LEU A 224 -51.92 -4.83 17.55
C LEU A 224 -53.42 -4.87 17.23
N SER A 225 -53.86 -5.68 16.26
CA SER A 225 -55.26 -5.70 15.79
C SER A 225 -55.90 -7.09 15.77
N GLY A 226 -57.24 -7.08 15.74
CA GLY A 226 -58.12 -8.22 15.47
C GLY A 226 -57.77 -9.50 16.25
N PRO A 227 -57.35 -10.57 15.57
CA PRO A 227 -57.19 -11.92 16.16
C PRO A 227 -56.07 -12.01 17.20
N PHE A 228 -55.15 -11.05 17.27
CA PHE A 228 -54.10 -11.03 18.29
C PHE A 228 -54.53 -10.38 19.60
N MET A 229 -55.64 -9.63 19.57
CA MET A 229 -56.22 -8.95 20.73
C MET A 229 -57.50 -9.64 21.24
N ASP A 230 -57.96 -10.69 20.53
CA ASP A 230 -59.15 -11.45 20.85
C ASP A 230 -58.81 -12.63 21.80
N PRO A 231 -59.29 -12.62 23.06
CA PRO A 231 -59.03 -13.69 24.02
C PRO A 231 -59.70 -15.02 23.67
N GLU A 232 -60.63 -15.07 22.71
CA GLU A 232 -61.28 -16.31 22.26
C GLU A 232 -60.49 -17.08 21.18
N GLN A 233 -59.36 -16.54 20.70
CA GLN A 233 -58.52 -17.17 19.67
C GLN A 233 -57.66 -18.33 20.18
N GLU A 234 -57.34 -19.26 19.28
CA GLU A 234 -56.53 -20.44 19.62
C GLU A 234 -55.06 -20.06 19.89
N GLN A 235 -54.67 -20.10 21.16
CA GLN A 235 -53.38 -19.63 21.69
C GLN A 235 -52.14 -20.10 20.90
N ARG A 236 -52.06 -21.39 20.54
CA ARG A 236 -50.91 -21.94 19.79
C ARG A 236 -50.82 -21.43 18.35
N SER A 237 -51.97 -21.16 17.73
CA SER A 237 -52.02 -20.61 16.38
C SER A 237 -51.57 -19.15 16.38
N THR A 238 -52.03 -18.37 17.38
CA THR A 238 -51.68 -16.97 17.60
C THR A 238 -50.19 -16.82 17.90
N GLU A 239 -49.62 -17.65 18.77
CA GLU A 239 -48.18 -17.66 19.09
C GLU A 239 -47.31 -17.89 17.86
N ARG A 240 -47.65 -18.90 17.03
CA ARG A 240 -46.90 -19.18 15.79
C ARG A 240 -46.96 -18.02 14.79
N GLN A 241 -48.12 -17.37 14.67
CA GLN A 241 -48.28 -16.23 13.79
C GLN A 241 -47.50 -15.00 14.30
N LEU A 242 -47.47 -14.76 15.61
CA LEU A 242 -46.66 -13.69 16.22
C LEU A 242 -45.16 -13.92 16.02
N ILE A 243 -44.66 -15.15 16.19
CA ILE A 243 -43.26 -15.48 15.89
C ILE A 243 -42.92 -15.25 14.41
N SER A 244 -43.84 -15.57 13.51
CA SER A 244 -43.66 -15.30 12.07
C SER A 244 -43.61 -13.80 11.78
N LEU A 245 -44.47 -13.00 12.42
CA LEU A 245 -44.48 -11.54 12.29
C LEU A 245 -43.21 -10.92 12.87
N GLU A 246 -42.74 -11.39 14.03
CA GLU A 246 -41.50 -10.93 14.64
C GLU A 246 -40.29 -11.17 13.71
N ARG A 247 -40.20 -12.36 13.10
CA ARG A 247 -39.13 -12.68 12.14
C ARG A 247 -39.17 -11.77 10.91
N GLN A 248 -40.37 -11.51 10.38
CA GLN A 248 -40.54 -10.57 9.28
C GLN A 248 -40.10 -9.16 9.68
N PHE A 249 -40.54 -8.69 10.84
CA PHE A 249 -40.16 -7.37 11.37
C PHE A 249 -38.64 -7.25 11.51
N GLN A 250 -37.96 -8.25 12.09
CA GLN A 250 -36.50 -8.26 12.23
C GLN A 250 -35.78 -8.25 10.87
N SER A 251 -36.29 -9.00 9.89
CA SER A 251 -35.75 -9.02 8.53
C SER A 251 -35.88 -7.65 7.85
N THR A 252 -37.07 -7.05 7.90
CA THR A 252 -37.34 -5.74 7.28
C THR A 252 -36.59 -4.61 7.99
N ALA A 253 -36.44 -4.68 9.31
CA ALA A 253 -35.63 -3.74 10.10
C ALA A 253 -34.14 -3.82 9.73
N SER A 254 -33.61 -5.02 9.54
CA SER A 254 -32.22 -5.22 9.09
C SER A 254 -32.00 -4.63 7.70
N TYR A 255 -32.93 -4.90 6.77
CA TYR A 255 -32.91 -4.33 5.42
C TYR A 255 -32.98 -2.79 5.41
N LEU A 256 -33.83 -2.20 6.24
CA LEU A 256 -33.89 -0.75 6.41
C LEU A 256 -32.55 -0.18 6.91
N GLY A 257 -31.88 -0.88 7.84
CA GLY A 257 -30.54 -0.52 8.32
C GLY A 257 -29.51 -0.49 7.18
N GLU A 258 -29.53 -1.50 6.31
CA GLU A 258 -28.66 -1.57 5.12
C GLU A 258 -28.94 -0.42 4.13
N LEU A 259 -30.21 -0.13 3.85
CA LEU A 259 -30.61 1.00 2.99
C LEU A 259 -30.16 2.34 3.56
N HIS A 260 -30.32 2.55 4.87
CA HIS A 260 -29.86 3.75 5.55
C HIS A 260 -28.33 3.89 5.47
N HIS A 261 -27.60 2.78 5.67
CA HIS A 261 -26.15 2.78 5.56
C HIS A 261 -25.67 3.13 4.14
N ALA A 262 -26.31 2.55 3.12
CA ALA A 262 -26.05 2.88 1.71
C ALA A 262 -26.31 4.36 1.43
N TYR A 263 -27.43 4.90 1.90
CA TYR A 263 -27.79 6.31 1.77
C TYR A 263 -26.74 7.23 2.40
N ALA A 264 -26.39 6.99 3.67
CA ALA A 264 -25.43 7.81 4.41
C ALA A 264 -24.03 7.80 3.77
N THR A 265 -23.61 6.64 3.26
CA THR A 265 -22.32 6.49 2.56
C THR A 265 -22.30 7.26 1.25
N PHE A 266 -23.41 7.23 0.50
CA PHE A 266 -23.52 7.88 -0.80
C PHE A 266 -23.64 9.41 -0.69
N THR A 267 -24.41 9.91 0.26
CA THR A 267 -24.66 11.35 0.41
C THR A 267 -23.67 12.05 1.35
N GLY A 268 -22.87 11.31 2.10
CA GLY A 268 -21.98 11.84 3.13
C GLY A 268 -22.72 12.44 4.35
N THR A 269 -24.04 12.31 4.43
CA THR A 269 -24.85 12.79 5.56
C THR A 269 -25.27 11.61 6.42
N GLY A 270 -24.63 11.44 7.57
CA GLY A 270 -25.08 10.51 8.63
C GLY A 270 -26.35 10.97 9.37
N ALA A 271 -27.05 12.00 8.88
CA ALA A 271 -28.25 12.50 9.51
C ALA A 271 -29.44 11.61 9.12
N PRO A 272 -30.23 11.11 10.10
CA PRO A 272 -31.44 10.36 9.80
C PRO A 272 -32.40 11.24 8.98
N LEU A 273 -33.11 10.61 8.05
CA LEU A 273 -34.20 11.25 7.31
C LEU A 273 -35.11 11.95 8.32
N ARG A 274 -35.21 13.27 8.20
CA ARG A 274 -36.13 14.05 9.04
C ARG A 274 -37.56 13.59 8.73
N PRO A 275 -38.43 13.32 9.72
CA PRO A 275 -39.82 12.84 9.51
C PRO A 275 -40.78 13.84 8.85
N GLY A 276 -40.30 14.79 8.04
CA GLY A 276 -41.08 15.91 7.52
C GLY A 276 -41.36 15.90 6.02
N TRP A 277 -40.98 14.87 5.28
CA TRP A 277 -41.10 14.86 3.80
C TRP A 277 -42.30 14.05 3.26
N ALA A 278 -43.18 13.57 4.15
CA ALA A 278 -44.39 12.84 3.76
C ALA A 278 -45.64 13.73 3.57
N LEU A 279 -45.52 15.06 3.65
CA LEU A 279 -46.65 15.96 3.42
C LEU A 279 -46.20 17.15 2.56
N GLY A 280 -46.37 16.99 1.24
CA GLY A 280 -46.19 18.01 0.21
C GLY A 280 -46.76 17.53 -1.11
#